data_AF-A0A4R5Q8J6-F1
#
_entry.id   AF-A0A4R5Q8J6-F1
#
_cell.length_a   1.000
_cell.length_b   1.000
_cell.length_c   1.000
_cell.angle_alpha   90.00
_cell.angle_beta   90.00
_cell.angle_gamma   90.00
#
_symmetry.space_group_name_H-M   'P 1'
#
loop_
_entity.id
_entity.type
_entity.pdbx_description
1 polymer ?
#
loop_
_entity_poly.entity_id
_entity_poly.type
_entity_poly.pdbx_seq_one_letter_code
_entity_poly.pdbx_strand_id
1 'polypeptide(L)'
;MANRTSNDGNDVAEVTLRLTLSGRRVLPYDERLTVACFDHGIRLAQAGADLPDWLVTAPPWARAAVAIGRSSALRMIQEDRLLSARGAVEATNPMLEPEPFWRRWMG
;
A
#
# COMPACT_ATOMS: atom_id res chain seq x y z
N MET A 1 16.07 -21.36 -0.41
CA MET A 1 15.06 -21.73 -1.42
C MET A 1 14.29 -20.46 -1.77
N ALA A 2 14.52 -19.88 -2.95
CA ALA A 2 13.93 -18.62 -3.36
C ALA A 2 12.48 -18.84 -3.83
N ASN A 3 11.53 -18.18 -3.18
CA ASN A 3 10.11 -18.29 -3.48
C ASN A 3 9.81 -17.51 -4.78
N ARG A 4 9.94 -18.18 -5.92
CA ARG A 4 9.72 -17.63 -7.26
C ARG A 4 8.33 -18.02 -7.76
N THR A 5 7.32 -17.63 -7.00
CA THR A 5 5.92 -17.82 -7.38
C THR A 5 5.25 -16.46 -7.36
N SER A 6 4.58 -16.11 -8.46
CA SER A 6 3.75 -14.90 -8.63
C SER A 6 4.45 -13.62 -9.12
N ASN A 7 5.05 -13.64 -10.32
CA ASN A 7 5.26 -12.41 -11.10
C ASN A 7 4.43 -12.39 -12.40
N ASP A 8 4.30 -13.53 -13.09
CA ASP A 8 3.57 -13.64 -14.36
C ASP A 8 2.11 -13.17 -14.30
N GLY A 9 1.37 -13.49 -13.23
CA GLY A 9 -0.03 -13.08 -13.10
C GLY A 9 -0.21 -11.58 -12.93
N ASN A 10 0.79 -10.90 -12.36
CA ASN A 10 0.79 -9.46 -12.18
C ASN A 10 1.14 -8.74 -13.50
N ASP A 11 2.11 -9.29 -14.23
CA ASP A 11 2.57 -8.77 -15.52
C ASP A 11 1.45 -8.84 -16.58
N VAL A 12 0.70 -9.95 -16.65
CA VAL A 12 -0.43 -10.09 -17.61
C VAL A 12 -1.57 -9.12 -17.29
N ALA A 13 -1.87 -8.91 -16.01
CA ALA A 13 -2.91 -7.98 -15.58
C ALA A 13 -2.54 -6.53 -15.91
N GLU A 14 -1.28 -6.14 -15.68
CA GLU A 14 -0.78 -4.81 -16.03
C GLU A 14 -0.78 -4.60 -17.56
N VAL A 15 -0.29 -5.58 -18.33
CA VAL A 15 -0.27 -5.49 -19.79
C VAL A 15 -1.69 -5.34 -20.36
N THR A 16 -2.66 -6.08 -19.82
CA THR A 16 -4.06 -6.00 -20.25
C THR A 16 -4.67 -4.63 -19.91
N LEU A 17 -4.41 -4.12 -18.71
CA LEU A 17 -4.92 -2.83 -18.25
C LEU A 17 -4.30 -1.68 -19.06
N ARG A 18 -2.99 -1.74 -19.31
CA ARG A 18 -2.29 -0.82 -20.21
C ARG A 18 -2.87 -0.86 -21.62
N LEU A 19 -3.06 -2.03 -22.22
CA LEU A 19 -3.61 -2.15 -23.57
C LEU A 19 -5.02 -1.56 -23.66
N THR A 20 -5.85 -1.82 -22.65
CA THR A 20 -7.23 -1.32 -22.59
C THR A 20 -7.29 0.20 -22.48
N LEU A 21 -6.41 0.80 -21.67
CA LEU A 21 -6.41 2.24 -21.40
C LEU A 21 -5.63 3.06 -22.44
N SER A 22 -4.50 2.56 -22.93
CA SER A 22 -3.65 3.27 -23.90
C SER A 22 -4.26 3.35 -25.31
N GLY A 23 -5.12 2.38 -25.67
CA GLY A 23 -5.81 2.39 -26.96
C GLY A 23 -6.98 3.37 -27.05
N ARG A 24 -7.45 3.95 -25.93
CA ARG A 24 -8.71 4.70 -25.89
C ARG A 24 -8.65 5.90 -24.93
N ARG A 25 -8.18 7.03 -25.44
CA ARG A 25 -8.12 8.33 -24.71
C ARG A 25 -9.49 8.82 -24.21
N VAL A 26 -10.58 8.36 -24.84
CA VAL A 26 -11.97 8.71 -24.48
C VAL A 26 -12.75 7.41 -24.26
N LEU A 27 -12.55 6.79 -23.10
CA LEU A 27 -13.42 5.71 -22.62
C LEU A 27 -14.52 6.29 -21.73
N PRO A 28 -15.79 5.90 -21.94
CA PRO A 28 -16.82 6.16 -20.95
C PRO A 28 -16.41 5.55 -19.61
N TYR A 29 -16.94 6.11 -18.53
CA TYR A 29 -16.73 5.57 -17.20
C TYR A 29 -17.18 4.11 -17.15
N ASP A 30 -16.32 3.25 -16.61
CA ASP A 30 -16.58 1.83 -16.41
C ASP A 30 -16.19 1.47 -14.98
N GLU A 31 -17.17 1.01 -14.20
CA GLU A 31 -16.98 0.69 -12.79
C GLU A 31 -16.03 -0.49 -12.58
N ARG A 32 -16.10 -1.53 -13.43
CA ARG A 32 -15.21 -2.70 -13.31
C ARG A 32 -13.77 -2.31 -13.63
N LEU A 33 -13.58 -1.50 -14.66
CA LEU A 33 -12.26 -1.02 -15.04
C LEU A 33 -11.73 -0.02 -14.00
N THR A 34 -12.60 0.73 -13.33
CA THR A 34 -12.25 1.61 -12.21
C THR A 34 -11.72 0.81 -11.02
N VAL A 35 -12.39 -0.28 -10.63
CA VAL A 35 -11.90 -1.19 -9.58
C VAL A 35 -10.55 -1.78 -9.97
N ALA A 36 -10.39 -2.25 -11.21
CA ALA A 36 -9.11 -2.80 -11.67
C ALA A 36 -7.96 -1.76 -11.64
N CYS A 37 -8.26 -0.50 -11.98
CA CYS A 37 -7.31 0.61 -11.86
C CYS A 37 -6.94 0.88 -10.40
N PHE A 38 -7.93 0.91 -9.51
CA PHE A 38 -7.71 1.09 -8.07
C PHE A 38 -6.81 -0.03 -7.49
N ASP A 39 -7.11 -1.29 -7.79
CA ASP A 39 -6.31 -2.45 -7.35
C ASP A 39 -4.89 -2.43 -7.92
N HIS A 40 -4.72 -1.96 -9.16
CA HIS A 40 -3.40 -1.74 -9.73
C HIS A 40 -2.62 -0.68 -8.94
N GLY A 41 -3.26 0.42 -8.55
CA GLY A 41 -2.67 1.43 -7.68
C GLY A 41 -2.17 0.86 -6.35
N ILE A 42 -2.97 0.00 -5.70
CA ILE A 42 -2.58 -0.71 -4.47
C ILE A 42 -1.32 -1.55 -4.70
N ARG A 43 -1.29 -2.33 -5.78
CA ARG A 43 -0.14 -3.18 -6.12
C ARG A 43 1.12 -2.37 -6.36
N LEU A 44 1.02 -1.22 -7.03
CA LEU A 44 2.17 -0.32 -7.21
C LEU A 44 2.73 0.18 -5.87
N ALA A 45 1.86 0.54 -4.93
CA ALA A 45 2.28 0.98 -3.59
C ALA A 45 2.97 -0.16 -2.81
N GLN A 46 2.42 -1.38 -2.86
CA GLN A 46 3.02 -2.55 -2.21
C GLN A 46 4.38 -2.92 -2.80
N ALA A 47 4.53 -2.76 -4.12
CA ALA A 47 5.80 -2.99 -4.81
C ALA A 47 6.81 -1.85 -4.61
N GLY A 48 6.41 -0.69 -4.08
CA GLY A 48 7.24 0.52 -4.02
C GLY A 48 7.61 1.09 -5.39
N ALA A 49 6.92 0.68 -6.46
CA ALA A 49 7.11 1.16 -7.83
C ALA A 49 6.48 2.55 -7.98
N ASP A 50 6.86 3.38 -8.95
CA ASP A 50 6.20 4.68 -9.22
C ASP A 50 4.94 4.55 -10.09
N LEU A 51 4.24 5.67 -10.32
CA LEU A 51 3.14 5.69 -11.30
C LEU A 51 3.72 5.51 -12.71
N PRO A 52 3.14 4.63 -13.53
CA PRO A 52 3.70 4.34 -14.84
C PRO A 52 3.42 5.46 -15.85
N ASP A 53 4.39 5.75 -16.73
CA ASP A 53 4.30 6.85 -17.71
C ASP A 53 3.10 6.75 -18.66
N TRP A 54 2.71 5.51 -19.03
CA TRP A 54 1.57 5.28 -19.92
C TRP A 54 0.26 5.81 -19.34
N LEU A 55 0.17 5.93 -18.01
CA LEU A 55 -1.02 6.42 -17.30
C LEU A 55 -1.35 7.87 -17.69
N VAL A 56 -0.36 8.68 -18.07
CA VAL A 56 -0.56 10.09 -18.49
C VAL A 56 -1.54 10.18 -19.67
N THR A 57 -1.56 9.15 -20.52
CA THR A 57 -2.44 9.08 -21.70
C THR A 57 -3.80 8.44 -21.44
N ALA A 58 -4.01 7.90 -20.24
CA ALA A 58 -5.25 7.23 -19.87
C ALA A 58 -6.39 8.24 -19.56
N PRO A 59 -7.66 7.79 -19.64
CA PRO A 59 -8.81 8.59 -19.22
C PRO A 59 -8.66 9.20 -17.81
N PRO A 60 -9.18 10.41 -17.54
CA PRO A 60 -9.05 11.08 -16.24
C PRO A 60 -9.54 10.23 -15.05
N TRP A 61 -10.66 9.53 -15.22
CA TRP A 61 -11.22 8.68 -14.16
C TRP A 61 -10.29 7.49 -13.83
N ALA A 62 -9.62 6.90 -14.83
CA ALA A 62 -8.70 5.79 -14.63
C ALA A 62 -7.43 6.25 -13.91
N ARG A 63 -6.90 7.43 -14.30
CA ARG A 63 -5.77 8.07 -13.60
C ARG A 63 -6.08 8.33 -12.13
N ALA A 64 -7.27 8.87 -11.86
CA ALA A 64 -7.72 9.12 -10.50
C ALA A 64 -7.84 7.82 -9.70
N ALA A 65 -8.44 6.77 -10.27
CA ALA A 65 -8.59 5.48 -9.60
C ALA A 65 -7.23 4.87 -9.19
N VAL A 66 -6.24 4.86 -10.10
CA VAL A 66 -4.88 4.37 -9.78
C VAL A 66 -4.23 5.22 -8.69
N ALA A 67 -4.29 6.55 -8.80
CA ALA A 67 -3.68 7.46 -7.83
C ALA A 67 -4.31 7.31 -6.44
N ILE A 68 -5.63 7.18 -6.35
CA ILE A 68 -6.35 6.95 -5.09
C ILE A 68 -5.96 5.60 -4.50
N GLY A 69 -5.99 4.51 -5.28
CA GLY A 69 -5.62 3.17 -4.81
C GLY A 69 -4.20 3.14 -4.23
N ARG A 70 -3.25 3.75 -4.93
CA ARG A 70 -1.85 3.88 -4.47
C ARG A 70 -1.75 4.67 -3.16
N SER A 71 -2.39 5.85 -3.11
CA SER A 71 -2.30 6.73 -1.94
C SER A 71 -2.91 6.10 -0.69
N SER A 72 -4.04 5.40 -0.86
CA SER A 72 -4.69 4.64 0.22
C SER A 72 -3.79 3.53 0.75
N ALA A 73 -3.17 2.76 -0.13
CA ALA A 73 -2.24 1.70 0.28
C ALA A 73 -0.99 2.26 0.96
N LEU A 74 -0.39 3.35 0.45
CA LEU A 74 0.76 4.00 1.09
C LEU A 74 0.42 4.51 2.49
N ARG A 75 -0.78 5.08 2.67
CA ARG A 75 -1.26 5.52 3.98
C ARG A 75 -1.37 4.34 4.95
N MET A 76 -1.96 3.23 4.53
CA MET A 76 -2.08 2.04 5.38
C MET A 76 -0.70 1.46 5.75
N ILE A 77 0.23 1.38 4.78
CA ILE A 77 1.61 0.92 5.03
C ILE A 77 2.30 1.84 6.05
N GLN A 78 2.10 3.15 5.94
CA GLN A 78 2.67 4.11 6.88
C GLN A 78 2.06 3.97 8.28
N GLU A 79 0.73 3.82 8.38
CA GLU A 79 0.03 3.61 9.65
C GLU A 79 0.51 2.33 10.35
N ASP A 80 0.65 1.23 9.60
CA ASP A 80 1.16 -0.06 10.10
C ASP A 80 2.59 0.05 10.65
N ARG A 81 3.46 0.79 9.94
CA ARG A 81 4.83 1.08 10.40
C ARG A 81 4.85 1.88 11.70
N LEU A 82 3.97 2.88 11.83
CA LEU A 82 3.88 3.70 13.05
C LEU A 82 3.38 2.90 14.24
N LEU A 83 2.37 2.04 14.04
CA LEU A 83 1.86 1.16 15.07
C LEU A 83 2.92 0.14 15.53
N SER A 84 3.64 -0.45 14.57
CA SER A 84 4.76 -1.36 14.86
C SER A 84 5.88 -0.66 15.63
N ALA A 85 6.25 0.56 15.23
CA ALA A 85 7.26 1.35 15.93
C ALA A 85 6.83 1.72 17.37
N ARG A 86 5.55 2.05 17.57
CA ARG A 86 5.01 2.33 18.91
C ARG A 86 5.07 1.08 19.81
N GLY A 87 4.68 -0.09 19.30
CA GLY A 87 4.77 -1.34 20.04
C GLY A 87 6.21 -1.71 20.39
N ALA A 88 7.16 -1.46 19.49
CA ALA A 88 8.58 -1.66 19.76
C ALA A 88 9.09 -0.73 20.87
N VAL A 89 8.74 0.56 20.84
CA VAL A 89 9.12 1.54 21.89
C VAL A 89 8.54 1.15 23.25
N GLU A 90 7.28 0.70 23.30
CA GLU A 90 6.63 0.25 24.53
C GLU A 90 7.26 -1.03 25.08
N ALA A 91 7.72 -1.95 24.22
CA ALA A 91 8.47 -3.14 24.61
C ALA A 91 9.92 -2.86 25.07
N THR A 92 10.55 -1.80 24.53
CA THR A 92 11.90 -1.36 24.95
C THR A 92 11.92 -0.44 26.15
N ASN A 93 10.76 0.03 26.64
CA ASN A 93 10.70 0.63 27.97
C ASN A 93 10.90 -0.51 28.96
N PRO A 94 12.03 -0.59 29.70
CA PRO A 94 12.10 -1.55 30.78
C PRO A 94 10.97 -1.17 31.71
N MET A 95 10.08 -2.13 31.97
CA MET A 95 9.17 -2.10 33.10
C MET A 95 10.04 -1.71 34.29
N LEU A 96 10.02 -0.42 34.66
CA LEU A 96 10.55 0.07 35.92
C LEU A 96 9.65 -0.62 36.92
N GLU A 97 10.09 -1.81 37.35
CA GLU A 97 9.53 -2.53 38.50
C GLU A 97 9.22 -1.46 39.54
N PRO A 98 7.94 -1.20 39.84
CA PRO A 98 7.63 -0.26 40.89
C PRO A 98 8.28 -0.84 42.15
N GLU A 99 9.24 -0.11 42.72
CA GLU A 99 9.89 -0.49 43.97
C GLU A 99 8.82 -1.00 44.93
N PRO A 100 8.91 -2.24 45.43
CA PRO A 100 7.88 -2.80 46.26
C PRO A 100 7.67 -1.88 47.46
N PHE A 101 6.44 -1.41 47.62
CA PHE A 101 6.03 -0.38 48.59
C PHE A 101 6.48 -0.63 50.03
N TRP A 102 6.85 -1.88 50.35
CA TRP A 102 7.43 -2.32 51.62
C TRP A 102 8.80 -1.71 51.94
N ARG A 103 9.58 -1.25 50.95
CA ARG A 103 10.87 -0.56 51.20
C ARG A 103 10.73 0.82 51.86
N ARG A 104 9.54 1.43 51.86
CA ARG A 104 9.30 2.73 52.51
C ARG A 104 9.14 2.63 54.03
N TRP A 105 8.97 1.43 54.58
CA TRP A 105 8.66 1.20 56.00
C TRP A 105 9.82 0.58 56.80
N MET A 106 10.99 0.38 56.18
CA MET A 106 12.18 -0.22 56.80
C MET A 106 13.38 0.75 56.74
N GLY A 107 13.17 2.00 57.16
CA GLY A 107 14.20 3.04 57.28
C GLY A 107 13.93 3.94 58.46
#